data_AF-A0A9W8V7P6-F1
#
_entry.id   AF-A0A9W8V7P6-F1
#
_cell.length_a   1.000
_cell.length_b   1.000
_cell.length_c   1.000
_cell.angle_alpha   90.00
_cell.angle_beta   90.00
_cell.angle_gamma   90.00
#
_symmetry.space_group_name_H-M   'P 1'
#
loop_
_entity.id
_entity.type
_entity.pdbx_description
1 polymer ?
#
loop_
_entity_poly.entity_id
_entity_poly.type
_entity_poly.pdbx_seq_one_letter_code
_entity_poly.pdbx_strand_id
1 'polypeptide(L)'
;MALSPLAYNILDLLAALVPSRQYHPNNLKTMQNVVWSSHLSASIQDDRFLLITDEIFKTSAEVEFLYPNTEPQPVRKLNTDVDLAVRAVSRNAAQHVSGFGAENFHTGDDEIYQSRDNKRSERAARAATASHQAFHGEQGLMEPVSGGLALSLYNLMAMEKTTNHRGAPPKRDMEYDSMWLQELSSYLSSYWSQLHHAFHDNPKWLNKMELSVWIATIAYSAEHDEQISQALLMMPLSPSVAAAQLPLNEARDLSKGYTLQPDTLETAAAPHMVQVKHGPEEKSRSRTAKGDGKAADRLKREYGKDKKQAINIFKDKLARQWPCQVPK
;
A
#
# COMPACT_ATOMS: atom_id res chain seq x y z
N MET A 1 29.23 57.67 0.75
CA MET A 1 28.58 58.30 -0.42
C MET A 1 27.14 58.53 -0.03
N ALA A 2 26.67 59.78 -0.01
CA ALA A 2 25.24 60.03 0.21
C ALA A 2 24.43 59.40 -0.92
N LEU A 3 23.45 58.57 -0.58
CA LEU A 3 22.54 57.96 -1.55
C LEU A 3 21.71 59.06 -2.24
N SER A 4 21.59 58.97 -3.56
CA SER A 4 20.77 59.91 -4.33
C SER A 4 19.27 59.60 -4.14
N PRO A 5 18.35 60.56 -4.36
CA PRO A 5 16.91 60.30 -4.27
C PRO A 5 16.44 59.14 -5.18
N LEU A 6 17.07 58.97 -6.34
CA LEU A 6 16.81 57.84 -7.23
C LEU A 6 17.22 56.50 -6.60
N ALA A 7 18.39 56.45 -5.95
CA ALA A 7 18.86 55.25 -5.28
C ALA A 7 17.94 54.85 -4.12
N TYR A 8 17.43 55.83 -3.35
CA TYR A 8 16.42 55.60 -2.32
C TYR A 8 15.18 54.91 -2.89
N ASN A 9 14.61 55.48 -3.94
CA ASN A 9 13.40 54.92 -4.56
C ASN A 9 13.62 53.49 -5.08
N ILE A 10 14.78 53.20 -5.67
CA ILE A 10 15.11 51.85 -6.14
C ILE A 10 15.20 50.87 -4.98
N LEU A 11 15.89 51.24 -3.89
CA LEU A 11 16.04 50.39 -2.71
C LEU A 11 14.68 50.14 -2.04
N ASP A 12 13.82 51.15 -1.94
CA ASP A 12 12.46 50.97 -1.43
C ASP A 12 11.63 50.02 -2.28
N LEU A 13 11.74 50.10 -3.61
CA LEU A 13 11.06 49.18 -4.53
C LEU A 13 11.58 47.75 -4.40
N LEU A 14 12.91 47.56 -4.31
CA LEU A 14 13.51 46.23 -4.10
C LEU A 14 13.02 45.60 -2.81
N ALA A 15 12.96 46.39 -1.75
CA ALA A 15 12.53 45.90 -0.46
C ALA A 15 11.01 45.69 -0.37
N ALA A 16 10.22 46.30 -1.25
CA ALA A 16 8.79 46.03 -1.40
C ALA A 16 8.50 44.72 -2.16
N LEU A 17 9.52 44.05 -2.73
CA LEU A 17 9.38 42.73 -3.35
C LEU A 17 9.25 41.61 -2.31
N VAL A 18 9.61 41.86 -1.05
CA VAL A 18 9.56 40.82 0.00
C VAL A 18 8.11 40.52 0.40
N PRO A 19 7.81 39.28 0.83
CA PRO A 19 6.51 39.00 1.43
C PRO A 19 6.36 39.78 2.74
N SER A 20 5.13 40.23 3.02
CA SER A 20 4.83 40.89 4.31
C SER A 20 4.77 39.83 5.41
N ARG A 21 5.59 39.99 6.47
CA ARG A 21 5.61 39.07 7.61
C ARG A 21 5.38 39.82 8.91
N GLN A 22 4.40 39.37 9.67
CA GLN A 22 4.06 39.97 10.95
C GLN A 22 3.78 38.89 11.98
N TYR A 23 4.12 39.16 13.23
CA TYR A 23 3.78 38.26 14.34
C TYR A 23 2.26 38.14 14.50
N HIS A 24 1.79 36.91 14.77
CA HIS A 24 0.39 36.65 15.08
C HIS A 24 0.24 35.88 16.41
N PRO A 25 -0.60 36.36 17.34
CA PRO A 25 -1.16 37.72 17.40
C PRO A 25 -0.06 38.79 17.56
N ASN A 26 -0.36 40.06 17.23
CA ASN A 26 0.62 41.16 17.01
C ASN A 26 1.58 41.49 18.18
N ASN A 27 1.41 40.86 19.35
CA ASN A 27 2.24 41.07 20.54
C ASN A 27 2.87 39.76 21.06
N LEU A 28 2.65 38.63 20.37
CA LEU A 28 3.19 37.32 20.74
C LEU A 28 4.07 36.81 19.61
N LYS A 29 5.33 36.48 19.94
CA LYS A 29 6.27 35.84 19.01
C LYS A 29 6.01 34.33 18.85
N THR A 30 4.74 33.92 18.87
CA THR A 30 4.35 32.50 18.85
C THR A 30 4.05 31.99 17.45
N MET A 31 3.49 32.83 16.58
CA MET A 31 3.19 32.49 15.18
C MET A 31 3.50 33.67 14.27
N GLN A 32 3.50 33.43 12.96
CA GLN A 32 3.63 34.47 11.95
C GLN A 32 2.49 34.38 10.94
N ASN A 33 2.03 35.54 10.47
CA ASN A 33 1.23 35.67 9.26
C ASN A 33 2.14 36.13 8.13
N VAL A 34 2.04 35.45 6.99
CA VAL A 34 2.80 35.78 5.79
C VAL A 34 1.82 36.12 4.68
N VAL A 35 1.92 37.34 4.15
CA VAL A 35 1.11 37.81 3.03
C VAL A 35 2.01 37.95 1.82
N TRP A 36 1.80 37.05 0.86
CA TRP A 36 2.46 37.08 -0.44
C TRP A 36 1.70 38.01 -1.39
N SER A 37 2.43 38.75 -2.20
CA SER A 37 1.84 39.50 -3.31
C SER A 37 1.32 38.55 -4.37
N SER A 38 0.04 38.67 -4.72
CA SER A 38 -0.59 37.91 -5.82
C SER A 38 -0.13 38.38 -7.20
N HIS A 39 0.53 39.54 -7.27
CA HIS A 39 1.01 40.13 -8.52
C HIS A 39 2.47 39.75 -8.85
N LEU A 40 3.15 39.04 -7.94
CA LEU A 40 4.54 38.62 -8.09
C LEU A 40 4.67 37.10 -7.97
N SER A 41 5.60 36.50 -8.72
CA SER A 41 5.94 35.08 -8.53
C SER A 41 6.58 34.88 -7.15
N ALA A 42 6.27 33.77 -6.48
CA ALA A 42 6.86 33.41 -5.20
C ALA A 42 8.41 33.32 -5.27
N SER A 43 8.96 32.98 -6.44
CA SER A 43 10.41 32.90 -6.67
C SER A 43 11.14 34.26 -6.63
N ILE A 44 10.42 35.36 -6.83
CA ILE A 44 10.99 36.72 -6.82
C ILE A 44 10.83 37.35 -5.42
N GLN A 45 9.91 36.84 -4.61
CA GLN A 45 9.60 37.38 -3.29
C GLN A 45 10.52 36.80 -2.22
N ASP A 46 11.74 37.34 -2.14
CA ASP A 46 12.82 36.86 -1.26
C ASP A 46 13.15 37.87 -0.14
N ASP A 47 13.10 37.42 1.12
CA ASP A 47 13.36 38.25 2.30
C ASP A 47 14.77 38.88 2.34
N ARG A 48 15.75 38.34 1.60
CA ARG A 48 17.11 38.91 1.49
C ARG A 48 17.10 40.32 0.91
N PHE A 49 16.14 40.67 0.04
CA PHE A 49 16.05 42.03 -0.49
C PHE A 49 15.84 43.05 0.63
N LEU A 50 15.05 42.72 1.65
CA LEU A 50 14.87 43.59 2.81
C LEU A 50 16.17 43.74 3.59
N LEU A 51 16.87 42.63 3.89
CA LEU A 51 18.10 42.67 4.68
C LEU A 51 19.22 43.47 3.98
N ILE A 52 19.40 43.26 2.67
CA ILE A 52 20.43 43.94 1.87
C ILE A 52 20.12 45.44 1.77
N THR A 53 18.85 45.81 1.52
CA THR A 53 18.48 47.22 1.43
C THR A 53 18.60 47.93 2.78
N ASP A 54 18.22 47.29 3.88
CA ASP A 54 18.41 47.82 5.24
C ASP A 54 19.90 48.00 5.58
N GLU A 55 20.77 47.07 5.18
CA GLU A 55 22.24 47.19 5.36
C GLU A 55 22.81 48.39 4.58
N ILE A 56 22.38 48.57 3.33
CA ILE A 56 22.79 49.71 2.50
C ILE A 56 22.34 51.04 3.13
N PHE A 57 21.10 51.12 3.61
CA PHE A 57 20.60 52.32 4.28
C PHE A 57 21.36 52.62 5.57
N LYS A 58 21.59 51.60 6.41
CA LYS A 58 22.37 51.74 7.63
C LYS A 58 23.78 52.26 7.35
N THR A 59 24.46 51.66 6.37
CA THR A 59 25.80 52.08 5.96
C THR A 59 25.80 53.52 5.44
N SER A 60 24.77 53.92 4.69
CA SER A 60 24.62 55.30 4.21
C SER A 60 24.44 56.30 5.36
N ALA A 61 23.63 55.95 6.37
CA ALA A 61 23.42 56.78 7.55
C ALA A 61 24.70 56.95 8.38
N GLU A 62 25.50 55.88 8.53
CA GLU A 62 26.78 55.92 9.27
C GLU A 62 27.79 56.88 8.65
N VAL A 63 27.74 57.11 7.33
CA VAL A 63 28.65 58.01 6.60
C VAL A 63 28.01 59.35 6.24
N GLU A 64 26.78 59.61 6.68
CA GLU A 64 26.01 60.82 6.33
C GLU A 64 26.72 62.09 6.80
N PHE A 65 27.44 62.04 7.92
CA PHE A 65 28.20 63.18 8.46
C PHE A 65 29.28 63.71 7.49
N LEU A 66 29.73 62.90 6.52
CA LEU A 66 30.67 63.30 5.47
C LEU A 66 29.99 64.13 4.36
N TYR A 67 28.65 64.22 4.37
CA TYR A 67 27.82 64.87 3.35
C TYR A 67 26.81 65.83 4.00
N PRO A 68 27.26 66.92 4.64
CA PRO A 68 26.40 67.82 5.44
C PRO A 68 25.33 68.59 4.64
N ASN A 69 25.40 68.58 3.31
CA ASN A 69 24.46 69.26 2.43
C ASN A 69 23.36 68.32 1.87
N THR A 70 23.23 67.10 2.40
CA THR A 70 22.20 66.16 1.97
C THR A 70 20.90 66.40 2.75
N GLU A 71 19.77 66.35 2.04
CA GLU A 71 18.45 66.51 2.66
C GLU A 71 18.12 65.34 3.61
N PRO A 72 17.47 65.60 4.75
CA PRO A 72 17.05 64.57 5.68
C PRO A 72 16.02 63.66 5.01
N GLN A 73 16.18 62.36 5.23
CA GLN A 73 15.44 61.36 4.49
C GLN A 73 14.18 60.88 5.22
N PRO A 74 13.17 60.44 4.48
CA PRO A 74 11.93 59.94 5.06
C PRO A 74 12.18 58.64 5.84
N VAL A 75 11.53 58.53 7.01
CA VAL A 75 11.53 57.28 7.78
C VAL A 75 10.77 56.22 6.99
N ARG A 76 11.46 55.13 6.67
CA ARG A 76 10.91 54.01 5.92
C ARG A 76 9.91 53.23 6.76
N LYS A 77 8.74 52.96 6.20
CA LYS A 77 7.73 52.08 6.83
C LYS A 77 7.94 50.65 6.34
N LEU A 78 8.45 49.80 7.21
CA LEU A 78 8.57 48.37 6.95
C LEU A 78 7.21 47.69 7.19
N ASN A 79 6.77 46.88 6.24
CA ASN A 79 5.58 46.03 6.39
C ASN A 79 5.91 44.66 6.98
N THR A 80 7.21 44.37 7.12
CA THR A 80 7.77 43.09 7.56
C THR A 80 8.60 43.29 8.82
N ASP A 81 8.37 42.48 9.84
CA ASP A 81 9.22 42.42 11.02
C ASP A 81 10.60 41.84 10.62
N VAL A 82 11.67 42.60 10.84
CA VAL A 82 13.04 42.23 10.42
C VAL A 82 13.47 40.87 11.00
N ASP A 83 13.10 40.58 12.24
CA ASP A 83 13.36 39.30 12.92
C ASP A 83 12.71 38.11 12.16
N LEU A 84 11.50 38.29 11.65
CA LEU A 84 10.82 37.27 10.83
C LEU A 84 11.48 37.10 9.45
N ALA A 85 12.00 38.19 8.88
CA ALA A 85 12.75 38.14 7.62
C ALA A 85 14.06 37.36 7.80
N VAL A 86 14.85 37.64 8.85
CA VAL A 86 16.08 36.91 9.17
C VAL A 86 15.80 35.41 9.34
N ARG A 87 14.76 35.08 10.12
CA ARG A 87 14.34 33.69 10.32
C ARG A 87 13.92 33.00 9.01
N ALA A 88 13.25 33.72 8.11
CA ALA A 88 12.87 33.19 6.80
C ALA A 88 14.09 32.93 5.91
N VAL A 89 15.04 33.86 5.87
CA VAL A 89 16.31 33.70 5.13
C VAL A 89 17.08 32.48 5.62
N SER A 90 17.26 32.34 6.93
CA SER A 90 17.96 31.20 7.53
C SER A 90 17.30 29.87 7.18
N ARG A 91 15.97 29.78 7.32
CA ARG A 91 15.21 28.57 6.96
C ARG A 91 15.31 28.23 5.47
N ASN A 92 15.33 29.23 4.60
CA ASN A 92 15.40 29.03 3.15
C ASN A 92 16.82 28.70 2.68
N ALA A 93 17.86 29.03 3.45
CA ALA A 93 19.25 28.77 3.08
C ALA A 93 19.54 27.28 2.82
N ALA A 94 18.87 26.38 3.53
CA ALA A 94 18.98 24.93 3.31
C ALA A 94 18.47 24.47 1.92
N GLN A 95 17.67 25.29 1.24
CA GLN A 95 17.15 25.04 -0.09
C GLN A 95 17.99 25.70 -1.19
N HIS A 96 19.11 26.32 -0.82
CA HIS A 96 19.95 27.10 -1.73
C HIS A 96 21.33 26.48 -1.90
N VAL A 97 22.05 26.93 -2.92
CA VAL A 97 23.42 26.50 -3.22
C VAL A 97 24.43 27.55 -2.77
N SER A 98 25.69 27.15 -2.62
CA SER A 98 26.79 28.05 -2.27
C SER A 98 26.89 29.21 -3.27
N GLY A 99 26.99 30.45 -2.75
CA GLY A 99 27.01 31.68 -3.55
C GLY A 99 25.61 32.17 -3.96
N PHE A 100 24.55 31.48 -3.56
CA PHE A 100 23.17 31.86 -3.83
C PHE A 100 22.26 31.73 -2.60
N GLY A 101 22.74 32.09 -1.41
CA GLY A 101 21.93 32.17 -0.18
C GLY A 101 22.18 31.06 0.82
N ALA A 102 22.89 29.99 0.46
CA ALA A 102 23.28 28.93 1.39
C ALA A 102 24.21 29.45 2.52
N GLU A 103 24.92 30.55 2.28
CA GLU A 103 25.77 31.23 3.25
C GLU A 103 25.03 31.75 4.48
N ASN A 104 23.70 31.92 4.39
CA ASN A 104 22.86 32.32 5.53
C ASN A 104 22.40 31.13 6.37
N PHE A 105 22.85 29.91 6.07
CA PHE A 105 22.55 28.74 6.87
C PHE A 105 23.32 28.78 8.19
N HIS A 106 22.61 28.76 9.31
CA HIS A 106 23.20 28.63 10.64
C HIS A 106 22.31 27.75 11.52
N THR A 107 22.94 26.96 12.39
CA THR A 107 22.25 26.10 13.37
C THR A 107 22.40 26.62 14.81
N GLY A 108 23.02 27.79 14.98
CA GLY A 108 23.36 28.33 16.31
C GLY A 108 22.15 28.69 17.18
N ASP A 109 21.01 28.98 16.56
CA ASP A 109 19.75 29.33 17.22
C ASP A 109 18.72 28.18 17.15
N ASP A 110 19.11 27.01 16.63
CA ASP A 110 18.22 25.87 16.51
C ASP A 110 18.03 25.19 17.87
N GLU A 111 16.78 24.99 18.25
CA GLU A 111 16.42 24.13 19.37
C GLU A 111 16.12 22.71 18.88
N ILE A 112 16.46 21.71 19.69
CA ILE A 112 16.07 20.32 19.42
C ILE A 112 14.54 20.24 19.47
N TYR A 113 13.91 20.13 18.30
CA TYR A 113 12.47 19.95 18.21
C TYR A 113 12.07 18.62 18.85
N GLN A 114 11.44 18.69 20.01
CA GLN A 114 10.79 17.55 20.63
C GLN A 114 9.55 17.21 19.81
N SER A 115 9.65 16.16 19.00
CA SER A 115 8.55 15.73 18.15
C SER A 115 7.29 15.51 18.98
N ARG A 116 6.16 16.00 18.49
CA ARG A 116 4.86 15.68 19.08
C ARG A 116 4.56 14.18 19.03
N ASP A 117 5.27 13.46 18.16
CA ASP A 117 5.16 12.01 17.96
C ASP A 117 6.32 11.25 18.63
N ASN A 118 6.65 11.61 19.88
CA ASN A 118 7.70 10.93 20.67
C ASN A 118 7.39 9.45 20.98
N LYS A 119 6.23 8.93 20.57
CA LYS A 119 5.90 7.50 20.61
C LYS A 119 5.74 7.02 19.18
N ARG A 120 6.84 6.53 18.59
CA ARG A 120 6.79 5.86 17.29
C ARG A 120 5.73 4.76 17.37
N SER A 121 4.60 4.98 16.70
CA SER A 121 3.52 4.00 16.62
C SER A 121 4.07 2.68 16.10
N GLU A 122 3.71 1.56 16.71
CA GLU A 122 4.09 0.22 16.20
C GLU A 122 3.64 0.04 14.75
N ARG A 123 2.48 0.61 14.38
CA ARG A 123 1.98 0.62 12.99
C ARG A 123 2.93 1.34 12.05
N ALA A 124 3.47 2.49 12.48
CA ALA A 124 4.44 3.24 11.69
C ALA A 124 5.78 2.51 11.56
N ALA A 125 6.21 1.81 12.61
CA ALA A 125 7.43 0.97 12.57
C ALA A 125 7.26 -0.21 11.60
N ARG A 126 6.12 -0.91 11.63
CA ARG A 126 5.80 -2.00 10.69
C ARG A 126 5.71 -1.51 9.25
N ALA A 127 4.97 -0.43 9.01
CA ALA A 127 4.86 0.17 7.68
C ALA A 127 6.22 0.57 7.11
N ALA A 128 7.09 1.18 7.93
CA ALA A 128 8.45 1.52 7.52
C ALA A 128 9.27 0.27 7.17
N THR A 129 9.14 -0.81 7.95
CA THR A 129 9.86 -2.07 7.72
C THR A 129 9.41 -2.74 6.42
N ALA A 130 8.10 -2.89 6.22
CA ALA A 130 7.54 -3.48 4.99
C ALA A 130 7.89 -2.67 3.74
N SER A 131 7.84 -1.33 3.84
CA SER A 131 8.25 -0.42 2.77
C SER A 131 9.73 -0.57 2.41
N HIS A 132 10.60 -0.66 3.43
CA HIS A 132 12.03 -0.86 3.23
C HIS A 132 12.32 -2.17 2.50
N GLN A 133 11.70 -3.27 2.95
CA GLN A 133 11.85 -4.58 2.33
C GLN A 133 11.38 -4.58 0.87
N ALA A 134 10.21 -3.99 0.59
CA ALA A 134 9.69 -3.85 -0.76
C ALA A 134 10.61 -3.03 -1.68
N PHE A 135 11.15 -1.91 -1.19
CA PHE A 135 11.98 -1.01 -1.97
C PHE A 135 13.33 -1.64 -2.33
N HIS A 136 13.95 -2.32 -1.36
CA HIS A 136 15.26 -2.95 -1.51
C HIS A 136 15.18 -4.37 -2.09
N GLY A 137 14.01 -5.00 -2.07
CA GLY A 137 13.80 -6.36 -2.55
C GLY A 137 14.29 -7.42 -1.57
N GLU A 138 14.18 -7.15 -0.27
CA GLU A 138 14.71 -8.03 0.79
C GLU A 138 13.74 -9.17 1.09
N GLN A 139 14.21 -10.41 0.96
CA GLN A 139 13.41 -11.62 1.23
C GLN A 139 13.39 -12.00 2.72
N GLY A 140 13.80 -11.08 3.60
CA GLY A 140 13.77 -11.30 5.03
C GLY A 140 12.34 -11.43 5.54
N LEU A 141 12.09 -12.41 6.39
CA LEU A 141 10.81 -12.51 7.09
C LEU A 141 10.77 -11.47 8.21
N MET A 142 9.65 -10.76 8.34
CA MET A 142 9.37 -9.91 9.49
C MET A 142 9.19 -10.75 10.75
N GLU A 143 8.55 -11.92 10.62
CA GLU A 143 8.32 -12.88 11.69
C GLU A 143 8.41 -14.35 11.22
N PRO A 144 8.68 -15.30 12.13
CA PRO A 144 8.60 -16.72 11.82
C PRO A 144 7.24 -17.12 11.23
N VAL A 145 7.25 -17.93 10.17
CA VAL A 145 6.02 -18.41 9.53
C VAL A 145 5.26 -19.33 10.49
N SER A 146 4.02 -18.98 10.79
CA SER A 146 3.16 -19.80 11.64
C SER A 146 2.77 -21.10 10.93
N GLY A 147 2.69 -22.20 11.68
CA GLY A 147 2.22 -23.49 11.15
C GLY A 147 0.76 -23.47 10.66
N GLY A 148 -0.02 -22.45 11.07
CA GLY A 148 -1.42 -22.26 10.70
C GLY A 148 -1.66 -21.40 9.45
N LEU A 149 -0.61 -20.80 8.86
CA LEU A 149 -0.75 -19.84 7.76
C LEU A 149 -1.60 -20.36 6.59
N ALA A 150 -1.39 -21.62 6.19
CA ALA A 150 -2.16 -22.22 5.09
C ALA A 150 -3.67 -22.27 5.40
N LEU A 151 -4.05 -22.56 6.64
CA LEU A 151 -5.45 -22.57 7.09
C LEU A 151 -6.01 -21.15 7.19
N SER A 152 -5.22 -20.19 7.67
CA SER A 152 -5.63 -18.77 7.72
C SER A 152 -5.90 -18.22 6.32
N LEU A 153 -4.99 -18.48 5.36
CA LEU A 153 -5.18 -18.09 3.96
C LEU A 153 -6.38 -18.79 3.34
N TYR A 154 -6.58 -20.07 3.61
CA TYR A 154 -7.76 -20.81 3.16
C TYR A 154 -9.05 -20.15 3.65
N ASN A 155 -9.13 -19.85 4.95
CA ASN A 155 -10.30 -19.22 5.56
C ASN A 155 -10.57 -17.83 4.99
N LEU A 156 -9.51 -17.03 4.77
CA LEU A 156 -9.62 -15.71 4.13
C LEU A 156 -10.20 -15.83 2.72
N MET A 157 -9.67 -16.73 1.90
CA MET A 157 -10.15 -16.91 0.52
C MET A 157 -11.54 -17.57 0.46
N ALA A 158 -11.94 -18.32 1.49
CA ALA A 158 -13.25 -18.96 1.56
C ALA A 158 -14.41 -18.00 1.91
N MET A 159 -14.12 -16.77 2.32
CA MET A 159 -15.14 -15.76 2.66
C MET A 159 -15.96 -15.30 1.45
N GLU A 160 -15.42 -15.43 0.24
CA GLU A 160 -16.07 -14.98 -0.98
C GLU A 160 -16.57 -16.14 -1.84
N LYS A 161 -17.83 -16.04 -2.29
CA LYS A 161 -18.53 -17.12 -2.98
C LYS A 161 -18.17 -17.24 -4.46
N THR A 162 -17.50 -16.25 -5.04
CA THR A 162 -17.33 -16.14 -6.50
C THR A 162 -16.17 -15.25 -6.85
N THR A 163 -15.01 -15.81 -7.16
CA THR A 163 -13.92 -15.04 -7.77
C THR A 163 -13.48 -15.70 -9.08
N ASN A 164 -14.34 -15.55 -10.09
CA ASN A 164 -13.90 -15.63 -11.49
C ASN A 164 -13.03 -14.41 -11.76
N HIS A 165 -11.77 -14.44 -11.33
CA HIS A 165 -10.86 -13.33 -11.57
C HIS A 165 -9.62 -13.83 -12.26
N ARG A 166 -9.71 -13.84 -13.59
CA ARG A 166 -8.59 -14.16 -14.47
C ARG A 166 -7.74 -12.91 -14.65
N GLY A 167 -6.43 -13.03 -14.44
CA GLY A 167 -5.47 -11.98 -14.72
C GLY A 167 -5.14 -11.08 -13.52
N ALA A 168 -4.20 -10.16 -13.78
CA ALA A 168 -3.78 -9.17 -12.81
C ALA A 168 -4.87 -8.13 -12.55
N PRO A 169 -5.00 -7.62 -11.31
CA PRO A 169 -5.88 -6.50 -11.04
C PRO A 169 -5.42 -5.26 -11.84
N PRO A 170 -6.32 -4.28 -12.07
CA PRO A 170 -5.90 -2.98 -12.57
C PRO A 170 -4.87 -2.33 -11.63
N LYS A 171 -3.81 -1.73 -12.18
CA LYS A 171 -2.78 -1.06 -11.36
C LYS A 171 -3.34 0.04 -10.45
N ARG A 172 -4.34 0.78 -10.94
CA ARG A 172 -5.02 1.84 -10.19
C ARG A 172 -5.62 1.36 -8.87
N ASP A 173 -6.01 0.08 -8.79
CA ASP A 173 -6.57 -0.48 -7.58
C ASP A 173 -5.48 -0.58 -6.49
N MET A 174 -4.20 -0.73 -6.89
CA MET A 174 -3.04 -0.80 -5.98
C MET A 174 -2.50 0.56 -5.57
N GLU A 175 -3.08 1.65 -6.08
CA GLU A 175 -2.76 3.00 -5.60
C GLU A 175 -3.27 3.18 -4.16
N TYR A 176 -2.91 4.30 -3.54
CA TYR A 176 -3.39 4.60 -2.19
C TYR A 176 -4.92 4.72 -2.19
N ASP A 177 -5.54 3.83 -1.44
CA ASP A 177 -6.98 3.81 -1.17
C ASP A 177 -7.19 3.42 0.31
N SER A 178 -8.18 4.04 0.96
CA SER A 178 -8.49 3.75 2.36
C SER A 178 -9.04 2.34 2.58
N MET A 179 -9.49 1.65 1.53
CA MET A 179 -9.89 0.24 1.58
C MET A 179 -8.77 -0.66 2.12
N TRP A 180 -7.50 -0.35 1.81
CA TRP A 180 -6.33 -1.14 2.25
C TRP A 180 -6.08 -1.04 3.76
N LEU A 181 -6.70 -0.05 4.42
CA LEU A 181 -6.64 0.15 5.88
C LEU A 181 -7.78 -0.55 6.62
N GLN A 182 -8.69 -1.22 5.92
CA GLN A 182 -9.76 -2.01 6.51
C GLN A 182 -9.26 -3.42 6.88
N GLU A 183 -10.14 -4.24 7.46
CA GLU A 183 -9.87 -5.66 7.70
C GLU A 183 -9.50 -6.37 6.40
N LEU A 184 -8.40 -7.13 6.40
CA LEU A 184 -7.91 -7.86 5.22
C LEU A 184 -8.99 -8.75 4.60
N SER A 185 -9.87 -9.35 5.41
CA SER A 185 -10.97 -10.20 4.94
C SER A 185 -12.01 -9.48 4.09
N SER A 186 -12.15 -8.15 4.17
CA SER A 186 -13.20 -7.42 3.43
C SER A 186 -12.87 -7.25 1.95
N TYR A 187 -11.58 -7.25 1.60
CA TYR A 187 -11.13 -7.03 0.23
C TYR A 187 -10.24 -8.16 -0.28
N LEU A 188 -9.38 -8.75 0.56
CA LEU A 188 -8.29 -9.59 0.07
C LEU A 188 -8.78 -10.93 -0.48
N SER A 189 -9.96 -11.42 -0.06
CA SER A 189 -10.59 -12.60 -0.66
C SER A 189 -10.75 -12.46 -2.18
N SER A 190 -11.04 -11.24 -2.65
CA SER A 190 -11.30 -10.92 -4.06
C SER A 190 -10.02 -10.70 -4.86
N TYR A 191 -8.99 -10.18 -4.19
CA TYR A 191 -7.73 -9.81 -4.83
C TYR A 191 -6.65 -10.89 -4.74
N TRP A 192 -6.70 -11.82 -3.77
CA TRP A 192 -5.58 -12.75 -3.51
C TRP A 192 -5.13 -13.53 -4.74
N SER A 193 -6.07 -14.16 -5.45
CA SER A 193 -5.79 -14.95 -6.66
C SER A 193 -5.24 -14.07 -7.80
N GLN A 194 -5.81 -12.87 -7.98
CA GLN A 194 -5.37 -11.90 -8.99
C GLN A 194 -3.97 -11.38 -8.69
N LEU A 195 -3.67 -11.06 -7.44
CA LEU A 195 -2.36 -10.59 -6.97
C LEU A 195 -1.31 -11.68 -7.19
N HIS A 196 -1.61 -12.91 -6.77
CA HIS A 196 -0.72 -14.04 -7.01
C HIS A 196 -0.48 -14.25 -8.51
N HIS A 197 -1.53 -14.17 -9.34
CA HIS A 197 -1.39 -14.29 -10.80
C HIS A 197 -0.55 -13.17 -11.40
N ALA A 198 -0.73 -11.94 -10.92
CA ALA A 198 0.01 -10.78 -11.41
C ALA A 198 1.51 -10.91 -11.14
N PHE A 199 1.89 -11.29 -9.91
CA PHE A 199 3.28 -11.45 -9.52
C PHE A 199 3.92 -12.76 -10.03
N HIS A 200 3.13 -13.81 -10.24
CA HIS A 200 3.56 -15.03 -10.91
C HIS A 200 4.00 -14.75 -12.37
N ASP A 201 3.14 -14.07 -13.14
CA ASP A 201 3.42 -13.76 -14.55
C ASP A 201 4.48 -12.67 -14.70
N ASN A 202 4.45 -11.66 -13.83
CA ASN A 202 5.35 -10.54 -13.87
C ASN A 202 5.75 -10.11 -12.44
N PRO A 203 6.91 -10.56 -11.94
CA PRO A 203 7.41 -10.17 -10.62
C PRO A 203 7.60 -8.65 -10.44
N LYS A 204 7.72 -7.91 -11.54
CA LYS A 204 7.84 -6.43 -11.56
C LYS A 204 6.55 -5.76 -12.03
N TRP A 205 5.40 -6.42 -11.85
CA TRP A 205 4.10 -5.85 -12.20
C TRP A 205 3.90 -4.49 -11.52
N LEU A 206 4.17 -4.40 -10.21
CA LEU A 206 4.34 -3.12 -9.51
C LEU A 206 5.80 -2.69 -9.52
N ASN A 207 6.05 -1.41 -9.77
CA ASN A 207 7.37 -0.83 -9.60
C ASN A 207 7.72 -0.73 -8.10
N LYS A 208 9.00 -0.49 -7.79
CA LYS A 208 9.48 -0.45 -6.39
C LYS A 208 8.71 0.54 -5.52
N MET A 209 8.39 1.73 -6.04
CA MET A 209 7.67 2.76 -5.29
C MET A 209 6.20 2.36 -5.09
N GLU A 210 5.55 1.87 -6.15
CA GLU A 210 4.17 1.36 -6.10
C GLU A 210 4.03 0.26 -5.04
N LEU A 211 4.90 -0.75 -5.09
CA LEU A 211 4.92 -1.86 -4.13
C LEU A 211 5.17 -1.36 -2.70
N SER A 212 6.14 -0.45 -2.53
CA SER A 212 6.53 0.08 -1.22
C SER A 212 5.41 0.86 -0.55
N VAL A 213 4.65 1.66 -1.32
CA VAL A 213 3.51 2.43 -0.80
C VAL A 213 2.34 1.51 -0.49
N TRP A 214 2.02 0.57 -1.39
CA TRP A 214 0.92 -0.36 -1.22
C TRP A 214 1.12 -1.26 0.01
N ILE A 215 2.28 -1.92 0.14
CA ILE A 215 2.54 -2.79 1.29
C ILE A 215 2.64 -2.02 2.60
N ALA A 216 3.20 -0.80 2.58
CA ALA A 216 3.24 0.06 3.76
C ALA A 216 1.84 0.43 4.25
N THR A 217 0.92 0.67 3.32
CA THR A 217 -0.48 0.99 3.64
C THR A 217 -1.15 -0.20 4.33
N ILE A 218 -0.99 -1.42 3.79
CA ILE A 218 -1.52 -2.65 4.40
C ILE A 218 -0.90 -2.90 5.79
N ALA A 219 0.43 -2.74 5.92
CA ALA A 219 1.14 -2.94 7.19
C ALA A 219 0.82 -1.87 8.26
N TYR A 220 0.37 -0.69 7.83
CA TYR A 220 -0.07 0.38 8.72
C TYR A 220 -1.47 0.16 9.30
N SER A 221 -2.28 -0.72 8.69
CA SER A 221 -3.65 -0.99 9.11
C SER A 221 -3.75 -1.35 10.61
N ALA A 222 -4.87 -0.95 11.23
CA ALA A 222 -5.22 -1.37 12.57
C ALA A 222 -5.56 -2.87 12.63
N GLU A 223 -6.20 -3.35 11.57
CA GLU A 223 -6.76 -4.69 11.41
C GLU A 223 -5.79 -5.60 10.62
N HIS A 224 -4.51 -5.38 10.85
CA HIS A 224 -3.43 -6.05 10.16
C HIS A 224 -3.24 -7.49 10.67
N ASP A 225 -3.00 -8.42 9.74
CA ASP A 225 -2.46 -9.74 10.02
C ASP A 225 -1.02 -9.82 9.48
N GLU A 226 -0.06 -10.00 10.37
CA GLU A 226 1.37 -10.02 10.07
C GLU A 226 1.75 -11.17 9.14
N GLN A 227 1.13 -12.33 9.33
CA GLN A 227 1.42 -13.54 8.56
C GLN A 227 0.87 -13.42 7.13
N ILE A 228 -0.33 -12.86 6.98
CA ILE A 228 -0.97 -12.63 5.67
C ILE A 228 -0.24 -11.51 4.91
N SER A 229 0.10 -10.42 5.58
CA SER A 229 0.81 -9.29 4.95
C SER A 229 2.23 -9.67 4.56
N GLN A 230 2.92 -10.47 5.38
CA GLN A 230 4.20 -11.07 5.01
C GLN A 230 4.06 -11.98 3.79
N ALA A 231 3.04 -12.82 3.74
CA ALA A 231 2.79 -13.67 2.58
C ALA A 231 2.52 -12.85 1.30
N LEU A 232 1.77 -11.75 1.40
CA LEU A 232 1.55 -10.80 0.29
C LEU A 232 2.86 -10.17 -0.18
N LEU A 233 3.69 -9.68 0.74
CA LEU A 233 4.99 -9.10 0.41
C LEU A 233 5.94 -10.13 -0.23
N MET A 234 5.85 -11.40 0.17
CA MET A 234 6.70 -12.45 -0.40
C MET A 234 6.31 -12.86 -1.83
N MET A 235 5.09 -12.58 -2.29
CA MET A 235 4.71 -12.86 -3.69
C MET A 235 5.62 -12.14 -4.71
N PRO A 236 5.85 -10.81 -4.63
CA PRO A 236 6.81 -10.14 -5.52
C PRO A 236 8.28 -10.39 -5.18
N LEU A 237 8.61 -10.63 -3.90
CA LEU A 237 10.00 -10.68 -3.45
C LEU A 237 10.65 -12.06 -3.58
N SER A 238 9.86 -13.14 -3.49
CA SER A 238 10.35 -14.51 -3.50
C SER A 238 9.86 -15.26 -4.74
N PRO A 239 10.78 -15.60 -5.69
CA PRO A 239 10.41 -16.39 -6.87
C PRO A 239 9.80 -17.76 -6.52
N SER A 240 10.18 -18.38 -5.41
CA SER A 240 9.60 -19.66 -4.97
C SER A 240 8.16 -19.53 -4.51
N VAL A 241 7.81 -18.40 -3.88
CA VAL A 241 6.42 -18.13 -3.47
C VAL A 241 5.59 -17.80 -4.71
N ALA A 242 6.10 -16.93 -5.58
CA ALA A 242 5.44 -16.59 -6.84
C ALA A 242 5.22 -17.84 -7.73
N ALA A 243 6.18 -18.76 -7.79
CA ALA A 243 6.13 -19.95 -8.63
C ALA A 243 5.14 -21.03 -8.17
N ALA A 244 4.49 -20.86 -7.01
CA ALA A 244 3.45 -21.78 -6.58
C ALA A 244 2.35 -21.87 -7.66
N GLN A 245 1.99 -23.10 -8.04
CA GLN A 245 1.05 -23.28 -9.14
C GLN A 245 -0.33 -22.77 -8.76
N LEU A 246 -0.82 -21.79 -9.52
CA LEU A 246 -2.22 -21.40 -9.46
C LEU A 246 -3.06 -22.50 -10.11
N PRO A 247 -4.18 -22.88 -9.49
CA PRO A 247 -5.00 -23.93 -10.06
C PRO A 247 -5.68 -23.49 -11.36
N LEU A 248 -5.64 -24.34 -12.39
CA LEU A 248 -6.13 -24.00 -13.75
C LEU A 248 -7.65 -23.81 -13.89
N ASN A 249 -8.46 -24.21 -12.90
CA ASN A 249 -9.93 -24.24 -13.07
C ASN A 249 -10.55 -22.85 -12.87
N GLU A 250 -11.46 -22.49 -13.78
CA GLU A 250 -11.98 -21.14 -13.97
C GLU A 250 -12.85 -20.60 -12.82
N ALA A 251 -13.49 -21.46 -12.03
CA ALA A 251 -14.33 -21.07 -10.91
C ALA A 251 -14.14 -22.04 -9.73
N ARG A 252 -13.81 -21.50 -8.55
CA ARG A 252 -13.69 -22.30 -7.32
C ARG A 252 -14.49 -21.65 -6.20
N ASP A 253 -15.36 -22.45 -5.61
CA ASP A 253 -16.10 -22.08 -4.42
C ASP A 253 -15.42 -22.70 -3.20
N LEU A 254 -14.50 -21.93 -2.60
CA LEU A 254 -13.75 -22.34 -1.42
C LEU A 254 -14.63 -22.41 -0.16
N SER A 255 -15.83 -21.81 -0.19
CA SER A 255 -16.79 -21.92 0.92
C SER A 255 -17.33 -23.33 1.11
N LYS A 256 -17.22 -24.20 0.10
CA LYS A 256 -17.59 -25.63 0.20
C LYS A 256 -16.65 -26.45 1.08
N GLY A 257 -15.52 -25.88 1.50
CA GLY A 257 -14.54 -26.58 2.30
C GLY A 257 -13.64 -27.51 1.49
N TYR A 258 -12.69 -28.12 2.18
CA TYR A 258 -11.79 -29.15 1.65
C TYR A 258 -12.07 -30.53 2.27
N THR A 259 -13.12 -30.66 3.09
CA THR A 259 -13.52 -31.92 3.71
C THR A 259 -14.37 -32.74 2.74
N LEU A 260 -14.02 -34.02 2.58
CA LEU A 260 -14.76 -34.94 1.74
C LEU A 260 -16.20 -35.11 2.27
N GLN A 261 -17.21 -34.74 1.48
CA GLN A 261 -18.62 -34.98 1.81
C GLN A 261 -19.08 -36.32 1.22
N PRO A 262 -19.36 -37.33 2.06
CA PRO A 262 -19.69 -38.68 1.59
C PRO A 262 -20.95 -38.72 0.70
N ASP A 263 -21.94 -37.89 1.00
CA ASP A 263 -23.23 -37.84 0.31
C ASP A 263 -23.11 -37.21 -1.09
N THR A 264 -22.20 -36.25 -1.25
CA THR A 264 -21.89 -35.63 -2.55
C THR A 264 -21.23 -36.63 -3.49
N LEU A 265 -20.34 -37.49 -2.97
CA LEU A 265 -19.71 -38.56 -3.75
C LEU A 265 -20.73 -39.60 -4.21
N GLU A 266 -21.68 -39.98 -3.36
CA GLU A 266 -22.73 -40.92 -3.74
C GLU A 266 -23.61 -40.35 -4.86
N THR A 267 -23.96 -39.07 -4.74
CA THR A 267 -24.77 -38.36 -5.73
C THR A 267 -24.02 -38.22 -7.06
N ALA A 268 -22.72 -37.93 -7.03
CA ALA A 268 -21.87 -37.82 -8.23
C ALA A 268 -21.61 -39.18 -8.91
N ALA A 269 -21.56 -40.27 -8.14
CA ALA A 269 -21.38 -41.62 -8.65
C ALA A 269 -22.68 -42.18 -9.29
N ALA A 270 -23.86 -41.74 -8.85
CA ALA A 270 -25.16 -42.27 -9.28
C ALA A 270 -25.40 -42.30 -10.81
N PRO A 271 -25.02 -41.28 -11.61
CA PRO A 271 -25.23 -41.26 -13.06
C PRO A 271 -24.32 -42.22 -13.84
N HIS A 272 -23.17 -42.58 -13.26
CA HIS A 272 -22.13 -43.39 -13.92
C HIS A 272 -22.33 -44.90 -13.66
N MET A 273 -23.46 -45.27 -13.06
CA MET A 273 -23.77 -46.66 -12.73
C MET A 273 -24.49 -47.35 -13.89
N VAL A 274 -23.91 -48.45 -14.36
CA VAL A 274 -24.49 -49.28 -15.43
C VAL A 274 -25.82 -49.85 -14.97
N GLN A 275 -26.93 -49.47 -15.61
CA GLN A 275 -28.24 -50.05 -15.26
C GLN A 275 -28.28 -51.56 -15.47
N VAL A 276 -29.00 -52.28 -14.60
CA VAL A 276 -29.17 -53.75 -14.60
C VAL A 276 -29.41 -54.34 -16.00
N LYS A 277 -30.14 -53.62 -16.87
CA LYS A 277 -30.50 -54.03 -18.24
C LYS A 277 -29.35 -54.10 -19.25
N HIS A 278 -28.15 -53.63 -18.91
CA HIS A 278 -27.04 -53.47 -19.86
C HIS A 278 -25.74 -54.19 -19.45
N GLY A 279 -25.78 -55.02 -18.40
CA GLY A 279 -24.62 -55.79 -17.95
C GLY A 279 -24.28 -56.96 -18.90
N PRO A 280 -23.00 -57.29 -19.10
CA PRO A 280 -22.58 -58.42 -19.92
C PRO A 280 -23.03 -59.79 -19.38
N GLU A 281 -23.36 -59.87 -18.09
CA GLU A 281 -23.83 -61.09 -17.45
C GLU A 281 -25.27 -61.51 -17.83
N GLU A 282 -26.13 -60.56 -18.22
CA GLU A 282 -27.51 -60.86 -18.61
C GLU A 282 -27.56 -61.57 -19.97
N LYS A 283 -26.64 -61.25 -20.88
CA LYS A 283 -26.49 -61.94 -22.17
C LYS A 283 -26.07 -63.41 -22.03
N SER A 284 -25.39 -63.76 -20.93
CA SER A 284 -24.93 -65.14 -20.68
C SER A 284 -25.99 -65.99 -19.95
N ARG A 285 -26.86 -65.37 -19.13
CA ARG A 285 -27.89 -66.09 -18.34
C ARG A 285 -29.31 -66.07 -18.92
N SER A 286 -29.59 -65.22 -19.91
CA SER A 286 -30.91 -65.11 -20.55
C SER A 286 -31.37 -66.39 -21.29
N ARG A 287 -30.51 -67.39 -21.50
CA ARG A 287 -30.92 -68.65 -22.17
C ARG A 287 -31.61 -69.68 -21.28
N THR A 288 -31.63 -69.52 -19.94
CA THR A 288 -32.07 -70.64 -19.05
C THR A 288 -33.15 -70.33 -18.02
N ALA A 289 -33.84 -69.18 -18.05
CA ALA A 289 -34.85 -68.89 -17.01
C ALA A 289 -36.11 -68.22 -17.58
N LYS A 290 -36.99 -69.03 -18.17
CA LYS A 290 -38.41 -68.69 -18.35
C LYS A 290 -39.15 -69.21 -17.12
N GLY A 291 -39.34 -68.35 -16.12
CA GLY A 291 -40.09 -68.65 -14.90
C GLY A 291 -39.25 -68.53 -13.64
N ASP A 292 -39.32 -67.36 -12.98
CA ASP A 292 -39.35 -67.25 -11.51
C ASP A 292 -39.15 -65.78 -11.09
N GLY A 293 -40.21 -65.14 -10.60
CA GLY A 293 -40.10 -63.82 -9.96
C GLY A 293 -39.09 -63.78 -8.80
N LYS A 294 -38.87 -64.94 -8.15
CA LYS A 294 -37.85 -65.12 -7.10
C LYS A 294 -36.41 -64.99 -7.63
N ALA A 295 -36.14 -65.39 -8.87
CA ALA A 295 -34.81 -65.26 -9.48
C ALA A 295 -34.52 -63.80 -9.85
N ALA A 296 -35.52 -63.07 -10.37
CA ALA A 296 -35.40 -61.65 -10.66
C ALA A 296 -35.20 -60.79 -9.41
N ASP A 297 -35.91 -61.11 -8.31
CA ASP A 297 -35.75 -60.42 -7.03
C ASP A 297 -34.38 -60.68 -6.39
N ARG A 298 -33.85 -61.90 -6.54
CA ARG A 298 -32.49 -62.23 -6.08
C ARG A 298 -31.44 -61.45 -6.87
N LEU A 299 -31.59 -61.34 -8.19
CA LEU A 299 -30.67 -60.60 -9.05
C LEU A 299 -30.66 -59.09 -8.73
N LYS A 300 -31.82 -58.50 -8.44
CA LYS A 300 -31.93 -57.12 -7.96
C LYS A 300 -31.23 -56.91 -6.60
N ARG A 301 -31.31 -57.88 -5.69
CA ARG A 301 -30.66 -57.81 -4.37
C ARG A 301 -29.15 -57.95 -4.47
N GLU A 302 -28.65 -58.89 -5.28
CA GLU A 302 -27.21 -59.08 -5.53
C GLU A 302 -26.62 -57.83 -6.20
N TYR A 303 -27.25 -57.33 -7.27
CA TYR A 303 -26.87 -56.08 -7.90
C TYR A 303 -26.89 -54.88 -6.93
N GLY A 304 -27.89 -54.79 -6.05
CA GLY A 304 -27.96 -53.75 -5.03
C GLY A 304 -26.83 -53.82 -3.98
N LYS A 305 -26.35 -55.03 -3.64
CA LYS A 305 -25.20 -55.24 -2.76
C LYS A 305 -23.90 -54.85 -3.45
N ASP A 306 -23.69 -55.32 -4.68
CA ASP A 306 -22.49 -55.02 -5.46
C ASP A 306 -22.37 -53.52 -5.74
N LYS A 307 -23.50 -52.85 -6.01
CA LYS A 307 -23.60 -51.40 -6.14
C LYS A 307 -23.11 -50.67 -4.88
N LYS A 308 -23.62 -51.05 -3.71
CA LYS A 308 -23.19 -50.45 -2.43
C LYS A 308 -21.72 -50.71 -2.15
N GLN A 309 -21.23 -51.90 -2.48
CA GLN A 309 -19.82 -52.25 -2.29
C GLN A 309 -18.91 -51.43 -3.21
N ALA A 310 -19.27 -51.26 -4.49
CA ALA A 310 -18.52 -50.43 -5.43
C ALA A 310 -18.46 -48.96 -4.99
N ILE A 311 -19.57 -48.40 -4.51
CA ILE A 311 -19.62 -47.04 -3.94
C ILE A 311 -18.70 -46.92 -2.72
N ASN A 312 -18.76 -47.89 -1.79
CA ASN A 312 -17.92 -47.85 -0.61
C ASN A 312 -16.43 -47.94 -0.97
N ILE A 313 -16.05 -48.80 -1.91
CA ILE A 313 -14.66 -48.90 -2.40
C ILE A 313 -14.22 -47.58 -3.05
N PHE A 314 -15.09 -46.97 -3.86
CA PHE A 314 -14.83 -45.67 -4.46
C PHE A 314 -14.63 -44.58 -3.39
N LYS A 315 -15.53 -44.47 -2.43
CA LYS A 315 -15.45 -43.52 -1.31
C LYS A 315 -14.16 -43.72 -0.50
N ASP A 316 -13.85 -44.96 -0.13
CA ASP A 316 -12.64 -45.29 0.64
C ASP A 316 -11.35 -44.92 -0.12
N LYS A 317 -11.29 -45.22 -1.42
CA LYS A 317 -10.12 -44.88 -2.24
C LYS A 317 -9.96 -43.37 -2.37
N LEU A 318 -11.06 -42.65 -2.58
CA LEU A 318 -11.03 -41.19 -2.74
C LEU A 318 -10.72 -40.48 -1.41
N ALA A 319 -11.27 -40.95 -0.30
CA ALA A 319 -10.98 -40.46 1.04
C ALA A 319 -9.50 -40.63 1.41
N ARG A 320 -8.87 -41.75 1.03
CA ARG A 320 -7.43 -41.97 1.25
C ARG A 320 -6.53 -41.04 0.45
N GLN A 321 -7.05 -40.46 -0.62
CA GLN A 321 -6.34 -39.52 -1.48
C GLN A 321 -6.71 -38.06 -1.18
N TRP A 322 -7.56 -37.77 -0.18
CA TRP A 322 -8.09 -36.43 0.04
C TRP A 322 -8.08 -36.01 1.52
N PRO A 323 -7.62 -34.79 1.87
CA PRO A 323 -6.87 -33.86 1.01
C PRO A 323 -5.43 -34.33 0.84
N CYS A 324 -4.89 -34.26 -0.38
CA CYS A 324 -3.48 -34.54 -0.63
C CYS A 324 -2.85 -33.42 -1.47
N GLN A 325 -1.54 -33.22 -1.29
CA GLN A 325 -0.79 -32.20 -2.02
C GLN A 325 -0.58 -32.58 -3.50
N VAL A 326 -0.52 -33.88 -3.80
CA VAL A 326 -0.40 -34.43 -5.16
C VAL A 326 -1.31 -35.65 -5.29
N PRO A 327 -2.49 -35.54 -5.94
CA PRO A 327 -3.36 -36.68 -6.19
C PRO A 327 -2.67 -37.72 -7.06
N LYS A 328 -2.83 -39.00 -6.71
CA LYS A 328 -2.30 -40.16 -7.46
C LYS A 328 -3.40 -40.87 -8.22
#